data_AF-A0A0J9YCD2-F1
#
_entry.id   AF-A0A0J9YCD2-F1
#
_cell.length_a   1.000
_cell.length_b   1.000
_cell.length_c   1.000
_cell.angle_alpha   90.00
_cell.angle_beta   90.00
_cell.angle_gamma   90.00
#
_symmetry.space_group_name_H-M   'P 1'
#
loop_
_entity.id
_entity.type
_entity.pdbx_description
1 polymer ?
#
loop_
_entity_poly.entity_id
_entity_poly.type
_entity_poly.pdbx_seq_one_letter_code
_entity_poly.pdbx_strand_id
1 'polypeptide(L)'
;MLRIKENQCIVISGESGSGKTESTNFLLHHFTTLSQKGSSTGSTVEQTLLSAGPVLEAFGNAVTVQNNNSSRFGKFIRVNYRENGMVSGANVEIYLLEKSRIISQAVDERNYHVFYYLLNGASEEERQRHYLMQPTEYSYLNQ
;
A
#
# COMPACT_ATOMS: atom_id res chain seq x y z
N MET A 1 -4.79 23.61 -9.86
CA MET A 1 -4.36 23.98 -8.49
C MET A 1 -3.80 25.41 -8.39
N LEU A 2 -2.54 25.72 -8.73
CA LEU A 2 -1.96 27.05 -8.41
C LEU A 2 -2.56 28.23 -9.18
N ARG A 3 -2.89 28.04 -10.46
CA ARG A 3 -3.47 29.07 -11.32
C ARG A 3 -4.94 29.36 -11.00
N ILE A 4 -5.75 28.31 -10.89
CA ILE A 4 -7.21 28.40 -10.73
C ILE A 4 -7.68 28.30 -9.26
N LYS A 5 -6.77 28.04 -8.32
CA LYS A 5 -7.02 27.90 -6.88
C LYS A 5 -8.10 26.87 -6.49
N GLU A 6 -8.21 25.80 -7.29
CA GLU A 6 -9.12 24.67 -7.03
C GLU A 6 -8.37 23.35 -6.79
N ASN A 7 -9.00 22.47 -6.00
CA ASN A 7 -8.55 21.09 -5.77
C ASN A 7 -8.54 20.29 -7.08
N GLN A 8 -7.62 19.34 -7.21
CA GLN A 8 -7.48 18.50 -8.40
C GLN A 8 -7.59 17.03 -8.00
N CYS A 9 -8.11 16.20 -8.90
CA CYS A 9 -8.22 14.76 -8.71
C CYS A 9 -7.67 14.04 -9.93
N ILE A 10 -6.87 13.01 -9.71
CA ILE A 10 -6.35 12.12 -10.74
C ILE A 10 -6.91 10.73 -10.46
N VAL A 11 -7.59 10.16 -11.45
CA VAL A 11 -8.13 8.81 -11.37
C VAL A 11 -7.30 7.91 -12.27
N ILE A 12 -6.69 6.88 -11.69
CA ILE A 12 -5.91 5.86 -12.41
C ILE A 12 -6.72 4.57 -12.39
N SER A 13 -7.15 4.13 -13.58
CA SER A 13 -7.95 2.91 -13.75
C SER A 13 -7.21 1.91 -14.64
N GLY A 14 -7.58 0.64 -14.53
CA GLY A 14 -6.97 -0.45 -15.28
C GLY A 14 -7.12 -1.80 -14.57
N GLU A 15 -6.94 -2.88 -15.33
CA GLU A 15 -7.01 -4.26 -14.82
C GLU A 15 -5.91 -4.58 -13.81
N SER A 16 -6.02 -5.72 -13.12
CA SER A 16 -4.95 -6.16 -12.21
C SER A 16 -3.63 -6.31 -12.98
N GLY A 17 -2.53 -5.83 -12.40
CA GLY A 17 -1.21 -5.87 -13.05
C GLY A 17 -0.94 -4.75 -14.07
N SER A 18 -1.90 -3.86 -14.36
CA SER A 18 -1.73 -2.80 -15.39
C SER A 18 -0.78 -1.64 -15.01
N GLY A 19 -0.04 -1.72 -13.89
CA GLY A 19 0.89 -0.67 -13.45
C GLY A 19 0.27 0.54 -12.72
N LYS A 20 -0.95 0.40 -12.16
CA LYS A 20 -1.62 1.49 -11.41
C LYS A 20 -0.78 2.00 -10.22
N THR A 21 -0.24 1.07 -9.44
CA THR A 21 0.57 1.37 -8.25
C THR A 21 1.86 2.10 -8.63
N GLU A 22 2.59 1.59 -9.62
CA GLU A 22 3.80 2.22 -10.14
C GLU A 22 3.53 3.63 -10.68
N SER A 23 2.46 3.80 -11.46
CA SER A 23 2.04 5.12 -11.96
C SER A 23 1.74 6.10 -10.84
N THR A 24 1.11 5.61 -9.76
CA THR A 24 0.80 6.42 -8.57
C THR A 24 2.08 6.88 -7.87
N ASN A 25 3.05 5.97 -7.69
CA ASN A 25 4.34 6.27 -7.07
C ASN A 25 5.13 7.31 -7.88
N PHE A 26 5.15 7.17 -9.21
CA PHE A 26 5.82 8.12 -10.09
C PHE A 26 5.20 9.53 -10.02
N LEU A 27 3.86 9.63 -10.00
CA LEU A 27 3.18 10.91 -9.84
C LEU A 27 3.49 11.58 -8.51
N LEU A 28 3.49 10.82 -7.42
CA LEU A 28 3.85 11.34 -6.09
C LEU A 28 5.27 11.89 -6.07
N HIS A 29 6.23 11.12 -6.61
CA HIS A 29 7.63 11.56 -6.73
C HIS A 29 7.77 12.85 -7.55
N HIS A 30 7.00 12.96 -8.64
CA HIS A 30 7.00 14.17 -9.46
C HIS A 30 6.45 15.38 -8.70
N PHE A 31 5.32 15.21 -8.01
CA PHE A 31 4.70 16.27 -7.22
C PHE A 31 5.59 16.77 -6.07
N THR A 32 6.25 15.86 -5.37
CA THR A 32 7.14 16.20 -4.26
C THR A 32 8.40 16.89 -4.75
N THR A 33 9.00 16.40 -5.85
CA THR A 33 10.17 17.02 -6.51
C THR A 33 9.88 18.44 -6.99
N LEU A 34 8.73 18.67 -7.65
CA LEU A 34 8.36 20.02 -8.10
C LEU A 34 8.19 21.01 -6.95
N SER A 35 7.72 20.55 -5.79
CA SER A 35 7.58 21.38 -4.59
C SER A 35 8.90 21.68 -3.86
N GLN A 36 10.03 21.08 -4.28
CA GLN A 36 11.34 21.24 -3.65
C GLN A 36 12.18 22.42 -4.18
N LYS A 37 11.70 23.18 -5.17
CA LYS A 37 12.43 24.32 -5.79
C LYS A 37 12.74 25.53 -4.87
N GLY A 38 12.92 25.30 -3.56
CA GLY A 38 13.36 26.30 -2.57
C GLY A 38 13.79 25.74 -1.20
N SER A 39 13.93 24.42 -1.02
CA SER A 39 14.37 23.84 0.27
C SER A 39 15.10 22.52 0.03
N SER A 40 16.35 22.43 0.50
CA SER A 40 17.29 21.31 0.31
C SER A 40 16.99 20.06 1.15
N THR A 41 15.84 20.01 1.81
CA THR A 41 15.39 18.88 2.62
C THR A 41 14.37 18.09 1.81
N GLY A 42 14.74 16.90 1.32
CA GLY A 42 13.84 15.94 0.66
C GLY A 42 12.48 15.87 1.36
N SER A 43 11.38 15.89 0.60
CA SER A 43 10.07 16.09 1.22
C SER A 43 9.76 14.93 2.15
N THR A 44 9.59 15.23 3.44
CA THR A 44 9.24 14.25 4.48
C THR A 44 7.96 13.47 4.12
N VAL A 45 7.10 14.09 3.32
CA VAL A 45 5.86 13.51 2.81
C VAL A 45 6.10 12.37 1.83
N GLU A 46 7.00 12.54 0.86
CA GLU A 46 7.39 11.46 -0.05
C GLU A 46 7.99 10.29 0.72
N GLN A 47 8.93 10.58 1.63
CA GLN A 47 9.58 9.56 2.44
C GLN A 47 8.57 8.80 3.30
N THR A 48 7.60 9.50 3.91
CA THR A 48 6.55 8.88 4.74
C THR A 48 5.61 8.00 3.91
N LEU A 49 5.22 8.47 2.71
CA LEU A 49 4.37 7.71 1.79
C LEU A 49 5.08 6.45 1.27
N LEU A 50 6.35 6.58 0.89
CA LEU A 50 7.18 5.47 0.43
C LEU A 50 7.47 4.48 1.57
N SER A 51 7.75 4.97 2.79
CA SER A 51 8.01 4.11 3.95
C SER A 51 6.77 3.35 4.41
N ALA A 52 5.57 3.91 4.21
CA ALA A 52 4.32 3.22 4.53
C ALA A 52 3.94 2.14 3.49
N GLY A 53 4.51 2.21 2.27
CA GLY A 53 4.23 1.28 1.17
C GLY A 53 4.36 -0.19 1.58
N PRO A 54 5.53 -0.64 2.06
CA PRO A 54 5.75 -2.02 2.47
C PRO A 54 4.73 -2.54 3.50
N VAL A 55 4.32 -1.70 4.45
CA VAL A 55 3.31 -2.06 5.46
C VAL A 55 1.95 -2.25 4.81
N LEU A 56 1.53 -1.30 3.96
CA LEU A 56 0.24 -1.41 3.26
C LEU A 56 0.20 -2.62 2.33
N GLU A 57 1.31 -2.94 1.67
CA GLU A 57 1.41 -4.12 0.81
C GLU A 57 1.38 -5.42 1.61
N ALA A 58 2.07 -5.49 2.75
CA ALA A 58 2.03 -6.67 3.62
C ALA A 58 0.58 -6.98 4.07
N PHE A 59 -0.17 -5.96 4.49
CA PHE A 59 -1.53 -6.14 5.03
C PHE A 59 -2.65 -6.13 3.98
N GLY A 60 -2.38 -5.60 2.79
CA GLY A 60 -3.41 -5.32 1.79
C GLY A 60 -3.19 -6.01 0.43
N ASN A 61 -2.03 -6.61 0.20
CA ASN A 61 -1.76 -7.39 -1.01
C ASN A 61 -1.75 -8.89 -0.73
N ALA A 62 -2.09 -9.64 -1.76
CA ALA A 62 -2.09 -11.10 -1.75
C ALA A 62 -1.72 -11.65 -3.13
N VAL A 63 -1.36 -12.94 -3.18
CA VAL A 63 -1.23 -13.67 -4.45
C VAL A 63 -2.61 -14.00 -4.97
N THR A 64 -2.86 -13.63 -6.23
CA THR A 64 -3.97 -14.11 -7.03
C THR A 64 -3.44 -14.85 -8.26
N VAL A 65 -4.33 -15.54 -8.98
CA VAL A 65 -3.97 -16.27 -10.22
C VAL A 65 -3.25 -15.39 -11.25
N GLN A 66 -3.57 -14.09 -11.28
CA GLN A 66 -3.07 -13.14 -12.28
C GLN A 66 -1.90 -12.28 -11.78
N ASN A 67 -1.72 -12.14 -10.47
CA ASN A 67 -0.75 -11.20 -9.91
C ASN A 67 -0.30 -11.65 -8.50
N ASN A 68 1.01 -11.87 -8.37
CA ASN A 68 1.63 -12.31 -7.12
C ASN A 68 1.67 -11.23 -6.03
N ASN A 69 1.41 -9.96 -6.35
CA ASN A 69 1.33 -8.84 -5.42
C ASN A 69 0.07 -8.00 -5.72
N SER A 70 -1.09 -8.65 -5.83
CA SER A 70 -2.35 -7.97 -6.15
C SER A 70 -2.84 -7.16 -4.96
N SER A 71 -2.95 -5.84 -5.10
CA SER A 71 -3.66 -5.01 -4.12
C SER A 71 -5.13 -5.39 -4.05
N ARG A 72 -5.60 -5.67 -2.84
CA ARG A 72 -7.00 -6.04 -2.53
C ARG A 72 -7.72 -4.94 -1.75
N PHE A 73 -7.23 -3.71 -1.89
CA PHE A 73 -7.83 -2.49 -1.38
C PHE A 73 -7.66 -1.37 -2.39
N GLY A 74 -8.56 -0.40 -2.35
CA GLY A 74 -8.38 0.88 -3.02
C GLY A 74 -7.65 1.88 -2.13
N LYS A 75 -6.85 2.74 -2.75
CA LYS A 75 -6.08 3.78 -2.06
C LYS A 75 -6.45 5.15 -2.63
N PHE A 76 -6.81 6.08 -1.77
CA PHE A 76 -7.02 7.48 -2.11
C PHE A 76 -5.94 8.30 -1.39
N ILE A 77 -5.11 8.99 -2.17
CA ILE A 77 -3.99 9.75 -1.63
C ILE A 77 -4.29 11.22 -1.83
N ARG A 78 -4.48 11.93 -0.72
CA ARG A 78 -4.66 13.38 -0.71
C ARG A 78 -3.33 14.05 -0.42
N VAL A 79 -2.78 14.76 -1.39
CA VAL A 79 -1.58 15.58 -1.19
C VAL A 79 -2.03 17.02 -0.91
N ASN A 80 -1.60 17.55 0.23
CA ASN A 80 -1.96 18.90 0.67
C ASN A 80 -0.86 19.87 0.26
N TYR A 81 -1.27 21.03 -0.27
CA TYR A 81 -0.37 22.10 -0.69
C TYR A 81 -0.66 23.39 0.08
N ARG A 82 0.40 24.13 0.38
CA ARG A 82 0.32 25.51 0.87
C ARG A 82 0.00 26.45 -0.29
N GLU A 83 -0.41 27.67 0.02
CA GLU A 83 -0.74 28.69 -1.00
C GLU A 83 0.42 29.01 -1.94
N ASN A 84 1.65 28.88 -1.45
CA ASN A 84 2.89 29.05 -2.21
C ASN A 84 3.26 27.84 -3.09
N GLY A 85 2.43 26.78 -3.11
CA GLY A 85 2.63 25.57 -3.91
C GLY A 85 3.60 24.54 -3.35
N MET A 86 4.06 24.72 -2.11
CA MET A 86 4.82 23.68 -1.40
C MET A 86 3.89 22.61 -0.84
N VAL A 87 4.27 21.34 -0.95
CA VAL A 87 3.58 20.24 -0.24
C VAL A 87 3.68 20.46 1.27
N SER A 88 2.54 20.46 1.96
CA SER A 88 2.45 20.56 3.43
C SER A 88 2.31 19.20 4.11
N GLY A 89 1.79 18.20 3.42
CA GLY A 89 1.45 16.90 3.99
C GLY A 89 0.76 16.00 2.99
N ALA A 90 0.54 14.74 3.36
CA ALA A 90 -0.35 13.85 2.64
C ALA A 90 -1.18 13.01 3.61
N ASN A 91 -2.36 12.60 3.15
CA ASN A 91 -3.22 11.66 3.83
C ASN A 91 -3.53 10.49 2.89
N VAL A 92 -3.52 9.28 3.43
CA VAL A 92 -3.86 8.07 2.70
C VAL A 92 -5.13 7.50 3.30
N GLU A 93 -6.18 7.45 2.50
CA GLU A 93 -7.45 6.80 2.85
C GLU A 93 -7.50 5.45 2.13
N ILE A 94 -7.71 4.39 2.90
CA ILE A 94 -7.89 3.03 2.38
C ILE A 94 -9.39 2.77 2.27
N TYR A 95 -9.83 2.23 1.14
CA TYR A 95 -11.22 1.86 0.95
C TYR A 95 -11.35 0.45 0.36
N LEU A 96 -12.48 -0.21 0.66
CA LEU A 96 -12.87 -1.49 0.07
C LEU A 96 -11.80 -2.60 0.18
N LEU A 97 -11.20 -2.78 1.36
CA LEU A 97 -10.39 -3.96 1.64
C LEU A 97 -11.25 -5.22 1.46
N GLU A 98 -10.76 -6.20 0.69
CA GLU A 98 -11.41 -7.49 0.47
C GLU A 98 -11.35 -8.35 1.75
N LYS A 99 -12.24 -8.07 2.70
CA LYS A 99 -12.28 -8.76 4.00
C LYS A 99 -12.60 -10.26 3.87
N SER A 100 -13.35 -10.66 2.84
CA SER A 100 -13.67 -12.07 2.57
C SER A 100 -12.43 -12.94 2.39
N ARG A 101 -11.34 -12.38 1.86
CA ARG A 101 -10.07 -13.09 1.66
C ARG A 101 -9.47 -13.65 2.95
N ILE A 102 -9.79 -13.05 4.10
CA ILE A 102 -9.27 -13.50 5.39
C ILE A 102 -9.77 -14.92 5.69
N ILE A 103 -11.02 -15.22 5.36
CA ILE A 103 -11.69 -16.48 5.71
C ILE A 103 -11.76 -17.48 4.56
N SER A 104 -11.58 -17.04 3.32
CA SER A 104 -11.64 -17.91 2.14
C SER A 104 -10.76 -17.41 0.99
N GLN A 105 -10.10 -18.32 0.29
CA GLN A 105 -9.33 -18.02 -0.93
C GLN A 105 -9.79 -18.93 -2.07
N ALA A 106 -9.63 -18.48 -3.32
CA ALA A 106 -9.81 -19.36 -4.47
C ALA A 106 -8.62 -20.31 -4.61
N VAL A 107 -8.81 -21.40 -5.35
CA VAL A 107 -7.73 -22.35 -5.68
C VAL A 107 -6.56 -21.60 -6.30
N ASP A 108 -5.33 -21.95 -5.87
CA ASP A 108 -4.06 -21.33 -6.26
C ASP A 108 -3.89 -19.85 -5.85
N GLU A 109 -4.77 -19.32 -5.01
CA GLU A 109 -4.58 -18.01 -4.38
C GLU A 109 -4.10 -18.12 -2.93
N ARG A 110 -3.59 -17.02 -2.38
CA ARG A 110 -3.17 -16.95 -0.98
C ARG A 110 -3.95 -15.90 -0.20
N ASN A 111 -3.86 -16.01 1.13
CA ASN A 111 -4.28 -14.95 2.03
C ASN A 111 -3.30 -13.76 1.95
N TYR A 112 -3.54 -12.70 2.73
CA TYR A 112 -2.65 -11.53 2.79
C TYR A 112 -1.22 -11.90 3.18
N HIS A 113 -0.24 -11.20 2.58
CA HIS A 113 1.18 -11.50 2.78
C HIS A 113 1.62 -11.46 4.24
N VAL A 114 1.03 -10.59 5.06
CA VAL A 114 1.36 -10.42 6.47
C VAL A 114 1.28 -11.72 7.26
N PHE A 115 0.34 -12.62 6.96
CA PHE A 115 0.25 -13.90 7.66
C PHE A 115 1.48 -14.76 7.39
N TYR A 116 1.91 -14.84 6.13
CA TYR A 116 3.08 -15.63 5.75
C TYR A 116 4.39 -14.97 6.20
N TYR A 117 4.46 -13.63 6.21
CA TYR A 117 5.60 -12.89 6.75
C TYR A 117 5.76 -13.13 8.25
N LEU A 118 4.65 -13.11 9.01
CA LEU A 118 4.68 -13.42 10.43
C LEU A 118 5.15 -14.86 10.68
N LEU A 119 4.50 -15.85 10.06
CA LEU A 119 4.76 -17.26 10.38
C LEU A 119 6.16 -17.73 9.94
N ASN A 120 6.68 -17.18 8.83
CA ASN A 120 8.02 -17.52 8.33
C ASN A 120 9.13 -16.62 8.91
N GLY A 121 8.78 -15.43 9.40
CA GLY A 121 9.73 -14.44 9.90
C GLY A 121 9.84 -14.38 11.44
N ALA A 122 8.91 -14.98 12.17
CA ALA A 122 8.91 -14.99 13.63
C ALA A 122 10.12 -15.75 14.21
N SER A 123 10.71 -15.19 15.27
CA SER A 123 11.73 -15.88 16.06
C SER A 123 11.16 -17.08 16.80
N GLU A 124 12.01 -17.97 17.32
CA GLU A 124 11.55 -19.10 18.11
C GLU A 124 10.86 -18.64 19.41
N GLU A 125 11.35 -17.56 20.02
CA GLU A 125 10.72 -16.94 21.18
C GLU A 125 9.33 -16.39 20.86
N GLU A 126 9.17 -15.69 19.73
CA GLU A 126 7.87 -15.18 19.27
C GLU A 126 6.91 -16.33 18.94
N ARG A 127 7.42 -17.39 18.30
CA ARG A 127 6.66 -18.59 17.96
C ARG A 127 6.08 -19.25 19.19
N GLN A 128 6.90 -19.45 20.23
CA GLN A 128 6.47 -20.02 21.50
C GLN A 128 5.52 -19.08 22.26
N ARG A 129 5.82 -17.78 22.29
CA ARG A 129 5.02 -16.78 23.00
C ARG A 129 3.62 -16.61 22.42
N HIS A 130 3.50 -16.67 21.09
CA HIS A 130 2.26 -16.42 20.37
C HIS A 130 1.60 -17.69 19.83
N TYR A 131 2.14 -18.87 20.18
CA TYR A 131 1.64 -20.18 19.73
C TYR A 131 1.54 -20.26 18.20
N LEU A 132 2.57 -19.76 17.50
CA LEU A 132 2.59 -19.74 16.04
C LEU A 132 2.94 -21.13 15.49
N MET A 133 2.09 -21.62 14.59
CA MET A 133 2.24 -22.91 13.91
C MET A 133 2.73 -22.71 12.48
N GLN A 134 2.93 -23.78 11.72
CA GLN A 134 3.21 -23.68 10.29
C GLN A 134 1.97 -23.16 9.54
N PRO A 135 2.12 -22.44 8.40
CA PRO A 135 0.99 -21.95 7.62
C PRO A 135 -0.05 -23.04 7.28
N THR A 136 0.40 -24.25 7.00
CA THR A 136 -0.45 -25.41 6.66
C THR A 136 -1.35 -25.89 7.82
N GLU A 137 -1.09 -25.44 9.04
CA GLU A 137 -1.84 -25.83 10.24
C GLU A 137 -2.99 -24.85 10.55
N TYR A 138 -3.10 -23.74 9.82
CA TYR A 138 -4.17 -22.77 9.97
C TYR A 138 -5.24 -22.94 8.88
N SER A 139 -6.50 -23.14 9.30
CA SER A 139 -7.66 -23.26 8.39
C SER A 139 -7.83 -22.10 7.41
N TYR A 140 -7.28 -20.92 7.69
CA TYR A 140 -7.37 -19.74 6.82
C TYR A 140 -6.19 -19.59 5.86
N LEU A 141 -5.21 -20.49 5.92
CA LEU A 141 -3.99 -20.44 5.11
C LEU A 141 -3.73 -21.75 4.34
N ASN A 142 -4.58 -22.78 4.51
CA ASN A 142 -4.40 -24.13 3.97
C ASN A 142 -5.60 -24.65 3.17
N GLN A 143 -6.46 -23.74 2.67
CA GLN A 143 -7.65 -24.06 1.88
C GLN A 143 -7.32 -24.38 0.43
#